data_AF-V9LKG4-F1
#
_entry.id   AF-V9LKG4-F1
#
_cell.length_a   1.000
_cell.length_b   1.000
_cell.length_c   1.000
_cell.angle_alpha   90.00
_cell.angle_beta   90.00
_cell.angle_gamma   90.00
#
_symmetry.space_group_name_H-M   'P 1'
#
loop_
_entity.id
_entity.type
_entity.pdbx_description
1 polymer ?
#
loop_
_entity_poly.entity_id
_entity_poly.type
_entity_poly.pdbx_seq_one_letter_code
_entity_poly.pdbx_strand_id
1 'polypeptide(L)'
;MQTGAEIRWLSGGDVYSAWELETAGYPPEEAASLEILQYRQREAGELFQGYYINTKLIGFVCGTRSFADHLTDASMKVHETG
;
A
#
# COMPACT_ATOMS: atom_id res chain seq x y z
N MET A 1 -2.02 0.71 24.32
CA MET A 1 -2.16 -0.20 23.16
C MET A 1 -3.61 -0.62 23.09
N GLN A 2 -4.29 -0.44 21.96
CA GLN A 2 -5.65 -0.96 21.79
C GLN A 2 -5.57 -2.50 21.74
N THR A 3 -6.47 -3.18 22.44
CA THR A 3 -6.56 -4.65 22.40
C THR A 3 -6.89 -5.10 20.97
N GLY A 4 -6.21 -6.13 20.48
CA GLY A 4 -6.43 -6.67 19.12
C GLY A 4 -5.79 -5.85 18.00
N ALA A 5 -4.85 -4.96 18.33
CA ALA A 5 -4.03 -4.25 17.36
C ALA A 5 -2.85 -5.10 16.87
N GLU A 6 -2.65 -5.20 15.56
CA GLU A 6 -1.53 -5.91 14.96
C GLU A 6 -1.03 -5.23 13.68
N ILE A 7 0.26 -5.43 13.36
CA ILE A 7 0.84 -5.11 12.05
C ILE A 7 1.16 -6.43 11.37
N ARG A 8 0.69 -6.60 10.13
CA ARG A 8 0.96 -7.78 9.30
C ARG A 8 1.02 -7.39 7.83
N TRP A 9 1.48 -8.31 6.99
CA TRP A 9 1.38 -8.12 5.54
C TRP A 9 -0.07 -7.90 5.11
N LEU A 10 -0.25 -6.95 4.20
CA LEU A 10 -1.53 -6.66 3.59
C LEU A 10 -1.77 -7.64 2.44
N SER A 11 -2.85 -8.43 2.54
CA SER A 11 -3.18 -9.44 1.56
C SER A 11 -3.86 -8.82 0.33
N GLY A 12 -3.85 -9.52 -0.81
CA GLY A 12 -4.56 -9.05 -2.01
C GLY A 12 -6.06 -8.82 -1.78
N GLY A 13 -6.67 -9.53 -0.84
CA GLY A 13 -8.06 -9.33 -0.44
C GLY A 13 -8.33 -8.02 0.31
N ASP A 14 -7.29 -7.41 0.89
CA ASP A 14 -7.40 -6.17 1.67
C ASP A 14 -7.10 -4.91 0.83
N VAL A 15 -6.70 -5.06 -0.44
CA VAL A 15 -6.29 -3.93 -1.31
C VAL A 15 -7.41 -2.92 -1.53
N TYR A 16 -8.66 -3.38 -1.63
CA TYR A 16 -9.79 -2.46 -1.78
C TYR A 16 -9.93 -1.55 -0.55
N SER A 17 -9.82 -2.10 0.66
CA SER A 17 -9.84 -1.30 1.89
C SER A 17 -8.65 -0.36 1.99
N ALA A 18 -7.48 -0.74 1.46
CA ALA A 18 -6.33 0.17 1.35
C ALA A 18 -6.63 1.33 0.40
N TRP A 19 -7.24 1.07 -0.75
CA TRP A 19 -7.63 2.09 -1.71
C TRP A 19 -8.70 3.05 -1.15
N GLU A 20 -9.65 2.56 -0.35
CA GLU A 20 -10.61 3.42 0.36
C GLU A 20 -9.89 4.38 1.33
N LEU A 21 -8.89 3.90 2.07
CA LEU A 21 -8.07 4.73 2.95
C LEU A 21 -7.20 5.73 2.18
N GLU A 22 -6.60 5.31 1.07
CA GLU A 22 -5.81 6.15 0.17
C GLU A 22 -6.64 7.32 -0.38
N THR A 23 -7.81 7.02 -0.93
CA THR A 23 -8.72 8.02 -1.53
C THR A 23 -9.30 8.97 -0.49
N ALA A 24 -9.46 8.51 0.75
CA ALA A 24 -9.88 9.38 1.86
C ALA A 24 -8.74 10.24 2.42
N GLY A 25 -7.49 9.82 2.24
CA GLY A 25 -6.29 10.44 2.82
C GLY A 25 -5.56 11.42 1.90
N TYR A 26 -5.73 11.30 0.58
CA TYR A 26 -5.04 12.12 -0.42
C TYR A 26 -6.01 12.84 -1.37
N PRO A 27 -5.61 14.00 -1.93
CA PRO A 27 -6.29 14.59 -3.09
C PRO A 27 -6.36 13.59 -4.27
N PRO A 28 -7.40 13.64 -5.13
CA PRO A 28 -7.56 12.69 -6.24
C PRO A 28 -6.37 12.61 -7.22
N GLU A 29 -5.62 13.69 -7.38
CA GLU A 29 -4.44 13.79 -8.24
C GLU A 29 -3.16 13.18 -7.63
N GLU A 30 -3.16 12.94 -6.32
CA GLU A 30 -2.05 12.33 -5.58
C GLU A 30 -2.34 10.88 -5.20
N ALA A 31 -3.62 10.53 -5.00
CA ALA A 31 -4.05 9.19 -4.61
C ALA A 31 -3.70 8.13 -5.66
N ALA A 32 -3.14 7.00 -5.22
CA ALA A 32 -2.96 5.85 -6.09
C ALA A 32 -4.31 5.29 -6.58
N SER A 33 -4.40 4.98 -7.87
CA SER A 33 -5.59 4.28 -8.39
C SER A 33 -5.68 2.85 -7.83
N LEU A 34 -6.90 2.28 -7.84
CA LEU A 34 -7.11 0.90 -7.39
C LEU A 34 -6.26 -0.09 -8.20
N GLU A 35 -6.17 0.10 -9.51
CA GLU A 35 -5.40 -0.76 -10.41
C GLU A 35 -3.90 -0.71 -10.06
N ILE A 36 -3.38 0.46 -9.71
CA ILE A 36 -1.97 0.63 -9.28
C ILE A 36 -1.72 -0.09 -7.97
N LEU A 37 -2.61 0.03 -6.97
CA LEU A 37 -2.45 -0.66 -5.70
C LEU A 37 -2.55 -2.18 -5.85
N GLN A 38 -3.49 -2.68 -6.68
CA GLN A 38 -3.61 -4.10 -7.00
C GLN A 38 -2.36 -4.63 -7.70
N TYR A 39 -1.83 -3.88 -8.66
CA TYR A 39 -0.61 -4.22 -9.36
C TYR A 39 0.57 -4.31 -8.39
N ARG A 40 0.83 -3.27 -7.62
CA ARG A 40 1.95 -3.23 -6.66
C ARG A 40 1.85 -4.30 -5.58
N GLN A 41 0.65 -4.56 -5.04
CA GLN A 41 0.47 -5.61 -4.04
C GLN A 41 0.73 -7.00 -4.62
N ARG A 42 0.35 -7.25 -5.87
CA ARG A 42 0.61 -8.54 -6.52
C ARG A 42 2.09 -8.77 -6.78
N GLU A 43 2.79 -7.76 -7.28
CA GLU A 43 4.20 -7.89 -7.70
C GLU A 43 5.19 -7.71 -6.54
N ALA A 44 4.81 -6.97 -5.50
CA ALA A 44 5.66 -6.67 -4.34
C ALA A 44 4.87 -6.66 -3.01
N GLY A 45 4.03 -7.66 -2.80
CA GLY A 45 3.21 -7.79 -1.60
C GLY A 45 4.01 -7.87 -0.30
N GLU A 46 5.28 -8.30 -0.38
CA GLU A 46 6.22 -8.29 0.75
C GLU A 46 6.55 -6.86 1.25
N LEU A 47 6.35 -5.84 0.39
CA LEU A 47 6.55 -4.43 0.71
C LEU A 47 5.26 -3.74 1.18
N PHE A 48 4.17 -4.50 1.38
CA PHE A 48 2.89 -3.99 1.85
C PHE A 48 2.62 -4.42 3.29
N GLN A 49 2.39 -3.46 4.18
CA GLN A 49 2.01 -3.71 5.57
C GLN A 49 0.71 -3.00 5.92
N GLY A 50 -0.14 -3.66 6.68
CA GLY A 50 -1.37 -3.09 7.23
C GLY A 50 -1.32 -3.08 8.75
N TYR A 51 -1.89 -2.03 9.34
CA TYR A 51 -2.22 -1.95 10.76
C TYR A 51 -3.71 -2.26 10.93
N TYR A 52 -4.00 -3.30 11.70
CA TYR A 52 -5.35 -3.83 11.88
C TYR A 52 -5.78 -3.70 13.34
N ILE A 53 -7.06 -3.44 13.55
CA ILE A 53 -7.72 -3.57 14.86
C ILE A 53 -8.93 -4.48 14.66
N ASN A 54 -8.96 -5.63 15.35
CA ASN A 54 -10.04 -6.60 15.24
C ASN A 54 -10.38 -6.92 13.76
N THR A 55 -9.36 -7.28 12.98
CA THR A 55 -9.40 -7.58 11.53
C THR A 55 -9.73 -6.41 10.58
N LYS A 56 -10.16 -5.26 11.09
CA LYS A 56 -10.37 -4.06 10.25
C LYS A 56 -9.04 -3.39 9.94
N LEU A 57 -8.79 -3.09 8.66
CA LEU A 57 -7.66 -2.27 8.24
C LEU A 57 -7.89 -0.81 8.67
N ILE A 58 -6.95 -0.25 9.42
CA ILE A 58 -7.02 1.12 9.96
C ILE A 58 -6.01 2.04 9.28
N GLY A 59 -4.89 1.48 8.82
CA GLY A 59 -3.86 2.19 8.06
C GLY A 59 -2.98 1.18 7.36
N PHE A 60 -2.26 1.62 6.33
CA PHE A 60 -1.35 0.77 5.58
C PHE A 60 -0.13 1.56 5.11
N VAL A 61 0.91 0.82 4.74
CA VAL A 61 2.08 1.31 4.02
C VAL A 61 2.23 0.44 2.78
N CYS A 62 2.31 1.07 1.61
CA CYS A 62 2.68 0.39 0.37
C CYS A 62 4.05 0.86 -0.11
N GLY A 63 4.95 -0.09 -0.36
CA GLY A 63 6.22 0.17 -1.01
C GLY A 63 6.16 -0.01 -2.53
N THR A 64 7.11 0.61 -3.21
CA THR A 64 7.43 0.36 -4.62
C THR A 64 8.86 -0.14 -4.69
N ARG A 65 9.10 -1.22 -5.44
CA ARG A 65 10.45 -1.67 -5.78
C ARG A 65 11.07 -0.70 -6.79
N SER A 66 12.30 -0.27 -6.50
CA SER A 66 13.11 0.52 -7.42
C SER A 66 14.54 -0.03 -7.46
N PHE A 67 15.10 -0.15 -8.66
CA PHE A 67 16.49 -0.47 -8.98
C PHE A 67 17.34 0.78 -9.23
N ALA A 68 16.72 1.96 -9.20
CA ALA A 68 17.45 3.22 -9.30
C ALA A 68 18.33 3.43 -8.06
N ASP A 69 19.53 3.98 -8.25
CA ASP A 69 20.46 4.29 -7.15
C ASP A 69 19.90 5.34 -6.18
N HIS A 70 18.92 6.12 -6.63
CA HIS A 70 18.28 7.19 -5.86
C HIS A 70 16.77 7.19 -6.05
N LEU A 71 16.03 7.33 -4.94
CA LEU A 71 14.58 7.49 -4.96
C LEU A 71 14.23 8.95 -5.31
N THR A 72 13.48 9.11 -6.39
CA THR A 72 12.88 10.38 -6.83
C THR A 72 11.36 10.24 -6.80
N ASP A 73 10.63 11.35 -6.81
CA ASP A 73 9.16 11.30 -6.93
C ASP A 73 8.71 10.49 -8.16
N ALA A 74 9.39 10.67 -9.29
CA ALA A 74 9.14 9.91 -10.50
C ALA A 74 9.41 8.41 -10.34
N SER A 75 10.51 8.01 -9.68
CA SER A 75 10.82 6.59 -9.48
C SER A 75 9.91 5.93 -8.46
N MET A 76 9.36 6.68 -7.49
CA MET A 76 8.37 6.14 -6.53
C MET A 76 6.99 5.94 -7.16
N LYS A 77 6.70 6.62 -8.28
CA LYS A 77 5.45 6.47 -9.04
C LYS A 77 5.46 5.24 -9.96
N VAL A 78 6.63 4.75 -10.36
CA VAL A 78 6.78 3.60 -11.28
C VAL A 78 7.22 2.36 -10.51
N HIS A 79 6.48 1.26 -10.63
CA HIS A 79 6.87 -0.02 -10.04
C HIS A 79 7.68 -0.88 -11.02
N GLU A 80 8.80 -1.44 -10.54
CA GLU A 80 9.66 -2.33 -11.30
C GLU A 80 9.47 -3.79 -10.86
N THR A 81 9.13 -4.66 -11.83
CA THR A 81 8.95 -6.11 -11.62
C THR A 81 10.29 -6.82 -11.57
N GLY A 82 10.37 -7.93 -10.83
CA GLY A 82 11.60 -8.73 -10.70
C GLY A 82 11.43 -9.95 -9.82
#